data_AF-A0A3E0AX57-F1
#
_entry.id   AF-A0A3E0AX57-F1
#
_cell.length_a   1.000
_cell.length_b   1.000
_cell.length_c   1.000
_cell.angle_alpha   90.00
_cell.angle_beta   90.00
_cell.angle_gamma   90.00
#
_symmetry.space_group_name_H-M   'P 1'
#
loop_
_entity.id
_entity.type
_entity.pdbx_description
1 polymer ?
#
loop_
_entity_poly.entity_id
_entity_poly.type
_entity_poly.pdbx_seq_one_letter_code
_entity_poly.pdbx_strand_id
1 'polypeptide(L)'
;MTELTLQEAIFTVSTLRNQLNKEYAKFDTEYRVPVAVNNESIVNDGKVADVIDSLKKIEQLKHDIITLKAAVHHKNTTGKLTVDDAEYTASEVLESLKLERDIVNNLQNNTAFGYHRERIKTVAGVGIVEEGIINEKKVLEYIEALEVKVNRKSMLIDKFNSTEIIEVKLKTI
;
A
#
# COMPACT_ATOMS: atom_id res chain seq x y z
N MET A 1 11.40 -24.09 4.04
CA MET A 1 10.99 -22.80 4.62
C MET A 1 11.71 -21.73 3.82
N THR A 2 11.07 -20.59 3.61
CA THR A 2 11.59 -19.48 2.82
C THR A 2 11.84 -18.32 3.77
N GLU A 3 13.09 -17.84 3.79
CA GLU A 3 13.51 -16.66 4.54
C GLU A 3 13.41 -15.45 3.62
N LEU A 4 12.73 -14.40 4.09
CA LEU A 4 12.55 -13.16 3.35
C LEU A 4 12.70 -11.99 4.32
N THR A 5 13.33 -10.91 3.88
CA THR A 5 13.16 -9.62 4.55
C THR A 5 11.70 -9.18 4.48
N LEU A 6 11.25 -8.32 5.40
CA LEU A 6 9.90 -7.74 5.32
C LEU A 6 9.68 -6.98 4.01
N GLN A 7 10.71 -6.30 3.50
CA GLN A 7 10.67 -5.63 2.21
C GLN A 7 10.43 -6.61 1.06
N GLU A 8 11.17 -7.71 1.01
CA GLU A 8 10.97 -8.76 0.01
C GLU A 8 9.60 -9.41 0.14
N ALA A 9 9.13 -9.65 1.36
CA ALA A 9 7.80 -10.20 1.63
C ALA A 9 6.68 -9.29 1.10
N ILE A 10 6.76 -7.98 1.39
CA ILE A 10 5.81 -6.97 0.89
C ILE A 10 5.83 -6.92 -0.64
N PHE A 11 7.02 -6.92 -1.25
CA PHE A 11 7.16 -6.94 -2.70
C PHE A 11 6.58 -8.23 -3.32
N THR A 12 6.83 -9.37 -2.68
CA THR A 12 6.32 -10.68 -3.10
C THR A 12 4.81 -10.71 -3.04
N VAL A 13 4.18 -10.17 -1.99
CA VAL A 13 2.72 -10.03 -1.91
C VAL A 13 2.16 -9.23 -3.09
N SER A 14 2.80 -8.11 -3.46
CA SER A 14 2.39 -7.32 -4.62
C SER A 14 2.48 -8.13 -5.92
N THR A 15 3.57 -8.87 -6.10
CA THR A 15 3.80 -9.73 -7.26
C THR A 15 2.76 -10.86 -7.34
N LEU A 16 2.49 -11.56 -6.24
CA LEU A 16 1.50 -12.63 -6.19
C LEU A 16 0.07 -12.11 -6.44
N ARG A 17 -0.26 -10.90 -5.97
CA ARG A 17 -1.54 -10.24 -6.28
C ARG A 17 -1.68 -9.95 -7.77
N ASN A 18 -0.62 -9.47 -8.42
CA ASN A 18 -0.62 -9.26 -9.86
C ASN A 18 -0.79 -10.59 -10.63
N GLN A 19 -0.15 -11.66 -10.17
CA GLN A 19 -0.35 -12.99 -10.75
C GLN A 19 -1.78 -13.49 -10.56
N LEU A 20 -2.37 -13.30 -9.37
CA LEU A 20 -3.75 -13.68 -9.09
C LEU A 20 -4.74 -12.94 -9.99
N ASN A 21 -4.54 -11.63 -10.17
CA ASN A 21 -5.37 -10.82 -11.07
C ASN A 21 -5.25 -11.30 -12.54
N LYS A 22 -4.05 -11.72 -12.97
CA LYS A 22 -3.86 -12.31 -14.30
C LYS A 22 -4.60 -13.64 -14.45
N GLU A 23 -4.57 -14.50 -13.44
CA GLU A 23 -5.34 -15.75 -13.48
C GLU A 23 -6.86 -15.47 -13.51
N TYR A 24 -7.36 -14.48 -12.76
CA TYR A 24 -8.75 -14.04 -12.86
C TYR A 24 -9.13 -13.52 -14.25
N ALA A 25 -8.27 -12.72 -14.87
CA ALA A 25 -8.51 -12.23 -16.23
C ALA A 25 -8.60 -13.38 -17.25
N LYS A 26 -7.74 -14.39 -17.13
CA LYS A 26 -7.85 -15.61 -17.94
C LYS A 26 -9.16 -16.34 -17.70
N PHE A 27 -9.61 -16.47 -16.44
CA PHE A 27 -10.93 -17.03 -16.08
C PHE A 27 -12.09 -16.40 -16.84
N ASP A 28 -12.04 -15.10 -17.05
CA ASP A 28 -13.09 -14.39 -17.78
C ASP A 28 -13.09 -14.70 -19.29
N THR A 29 -11.91 -14.85 -19.90
CA THR A 29 -11.78 -14.93 -21.36
C THR A 29 -11.54 -16.34 -21.93
N GLU A 30 -10.81 -17.18 -21.21
CA GLU A 30 -10.32 -18.48 -21.70
C GLU A 30 -11.14 -19.66 -21.15
N TYR A 31 -11.79 -19.47 -20.00
CA TYR A 31 -12.50 -20.54 -19.30
C TYR A 31 -14.03 -20.42 -19.38
N ARG A 32 -14.56 -19.25 -19.76
CA ARG A 32 -15.96 -19.06 -20.13
C ARG A 32 -16.14 -19.11 -21.65
N VAL A 33 -16.12 -20.32 -22.19
CA VAL A 33 -16.18 -20.58 -23.64
C VAL A 33 -17.41 -21.43 -24.01
N PRO A 34 -17.86 -21.41 -25.28
CA PRO A 34 -18.86 -22.37 -25.74
C PRO A 34 -18.40 -23.81 -25.48
N VAL A 35 -19.27 -24.64 -24.92
CA VAL A 35 -18.95 -26.05 -24.56
C VAL A 35 -19.51 -27.06 -25.57
N ALA A 36 -20.45 -26.65 -26.42
CA ALA A 36 -21.03 -27.47 -27.48
C ALA A 36 -21.38 -26.63 -28.72
N VAL A 37 -21.33 -27.27 -29.89
CA VAL A 37 -21.78 -26.73 -31.18
C VAL A 37 -22.64 -27.79 -31.85
N ASN A 38 -23.84 -27.45 -32.32
CA ASN A 38 -24.78 -28.39 -32.95
C ASN A 38 -25.09 -29.65 -32.10
N ASN A 39 -25.20 -29.49 -30.78
CA ASN A 39 -25.37 -30.57 -29.79
C ASN A 39 -24.18 -31.54 -29.63
N GLU A 40 -23.04 -31.25 -30.26
CA GLU A 40 -21.79 -32.00 -30.05
C GLU A 40 -20.85 -31.22 -29.11
N SER A 41 -20.25 -31.93 -28.15
CA SER A 41 -19.29 -31.32 -27.21
C SER A 41 -18.01 -30.91 -27.94
N ILE A 42 -17.54 -29.70 -27.66
CA ILE A 42 -16.23 -29.18 -28.13
C ILE A 42 -15.24 -29.00 -26.97
N VAL A 43 -15.59 -29.53 -25.79
CA VAL A 43 -14.70 -29.63 -24.63
C VAL A 43 -13.81 -30.86 -24.82
N ASN A 44 -12.51 -30.68 -24.64
CA ASN A 44 -11.53 -31.75 -24.66
C ASN A 44 -10.80 -31.80 -23.30
N ASP A 45 -10.13 -32.92 -23.03
CA ASP A 45 -9.43 -33.14 -21.77
C ASP A 45 -8.36 -32.09 -21.48
N GLY A 46 -7.75 -31.51 -22.53
CA GLY A 46 -6.79 -30.41 -22.41
C GLY A 46 -7.40 -29.17 -21.77
N LYS A 47 -8.55 -28.70 -22.28
CA LYS A 47 -9.27 -27.55 -21.72
C LYS A 47 -9.71 -27.80 -20.27
N VAL A 48 -10.11 -29.03 -19.94
CA VAL A 48 -10.49 -29.40 -18.57
C VAL A 48 -9.28 -29.37 -17.64
N ALA A 49 -8.14 -29.91 -18.08
CA ALA A 49 -6.89 -29.84 -17.33
C ALA A 49 -6.44 -28.39 -17.10
N ASP A 50 -6.51 -27.54 -18.12
CA ASP A 50 -6.14 -26.11 -18.02
C ASP A 50 -6.98 -25.36 -16.98
N VAL A 51 -8.29 -25.65 -16.88
CA VAL A 51 -9.17 -25.09 -15.85
C VAL A 51 -8.70 -25.53 -14.46
N ILE A 52 -8.45 -26.82 -14.28
CA ILE A 52 -8.07 -27.41 -13.00
C ILE A 52 -6.73 -26.84 -12.53
N ASP A 53 -5.75 -26.71 -13.43
CA ASP A 53 -4.44 -26.15 -13.12
C ASP A 53 -4.53 -24.67 -12.72
N SER A 54 -5.37 -23.89 -13.40
CA SER A 54 -5.58 -22.48 -13.01
C SER A 54 -6.32 -22.34 -11.68
N LEU A 55 -7.32 -23.18 -11.38
CA LEU A 55 -7.94 -23.22 -10.04
C LEU A 55 -6.91 -23.58 -8.96
N LYS A 56 -6.05 -24.57 -9.21
CA LYS A 56 -4.97 -24.96 -8.30
C LYS A 56 -3.99 -23.81 -8.08
N LYS A 57 -3.61 -23.10 -9.14
CA LYS A 57 -2.74 -21.93 -9.06
C LYS A 57 -3.37 -20.80 -8.25
N ILE A 58 -4.65 -20.51 -8.44
CA ILE A 58 -5.40 -19.53 -7.64
C ILE A 58 -5.33 -19.91 -6.15
N GLU A 59 -5.57 -21.18 -5.81
CA GLU A 59 -5.51 -21.65 -4.42
C GLU A 59 -4.10 -21.54 -3.81
N GLN A 60 -3.06 -21.84 -4.59
CA GLN A 60 -1.66 -21.68 -4.16
C GLN A 60 -1.31 -20.20 -3.93
N LEU A 61 -1.66 -19.32 -4.89
CA LEU A 61 -1.44 -17.88 -4.78
C LEU A 61 -2.17 -17.27 -3.57
N LYS A 62 -3.44 -17.66 -3.36
CA LYS A 62 -4.24 -17.22 -2.21
C LYS A 62 -3.56 -17.60 -0.90
N HIS A 63 -3.12 -18.86 -0.77
CA HIS A 63 -2.42 -19.34 0.42
C HIS A 63 -1.16 -18.53 0.71
N ASP A 64 -0.33 -18.31 -0.31
CA ASP A 64 0.96 -17.63 -0.13
C ASP A 64 0.79 -16.15 0.22
N ILE A 65 -0.19 -15.48 -0.41
CA ILE A 65 -0.56 -14.10 -0.07
C ILE A 65 -0.99 -13.99 1.40
N ILE A 66 -1.85 -14.90 1.88
CA ILE A 66 -2.32 -14.89 3.27
C ILE A 66 -1.15 -15.15 4.23
N THR A 67 -0.31 -16.13 3.91
CA THR A 67 0.84 -16.53 4.74
C THR A 67 1.82 -15.37 4.91
N LEU A 68 2.22 -14.72 3.81
CA LEU A 68 3.12 -13.57 3.84
C LEU A 68 2.51 -12.40 4.61
N LYS A 69 1.23 -12.08 4.37
CA LYS A 69 0.56 -10.98 5.08
C LYS A 69 0.46 -11.22 6.58
N ALA A 70 0.15 -12.44 7.00
CA ALA A 70 0.08 -12.81 8.40
C ALA A 70 1.46 -12.66 9.07
N ALA A 71 2.52 -13.13 8.42
CA ALA A 71 3.89 -13.01 8.92
C ALA A 71 4.36 -11.55 9.01
N VAL A 72 4.12 -10.75 7.98
CA VAL A 72 4.41 -9.30 7.98
C VAL A 72 3.64 -8.59 9.09
N HIS A 73 2.34 -8.88 9.22
CA HIS A 73 1.52 -8.29 10.28
C HIS A 73 2.06 -8.64 11.67
N HIS A 74 2.39 -9.92 11.90
CA HIS A 74 2.96 -10.36 13.17
C HIS A 74 4.23 -9.57 13.49
N LYS A 75 5.20 -9.52 12.57
CA LYS A 75 6.42 -8.74 12.74
C LYS A 75 6.18 -7.25 12.96
N ASN A 76 5.20 -6.65 12.29
CA ASN A 76 4.86 -5.25 12.54
C ASN A 76 4.34 -5.01 13.96
N THR A 77 3.56 -5.95 14.50
CA THR A 77 2.97 -5.83 15.84
C THR A 77 3.91 -6.21 16.98
N THR A 78 4.96 -6.98 16.71
CA THR A 78 5.92 -7.43 17.73
C THR A 78 7.28 -6.76 17.63
N GLY A 79 7.69 -6.37 16.43
CA GLY A 79 8.97 -5.72 16.16
C GLY A 79 9.00 -4.32 16.73
N LYS A 80 10.15 -3.96 17.30
CA LYS A 80 10.34 -2.74 18.08
C LYS A 80 11.24 -1.75 17.34
N LEU A 81 10.89 -0.47 17.46
CA LEU A 81 11.62 0.66 16.91
C LEU A 81 11.81 1.72 17.99
N THR A 82 13.02 2.25 18.09
CA THR A 82 13.31 3.39 18.97
C THR A 82 13.12 4.69 18.20
N VAL A 83 12.18 5.51 18.67
CA VAL A 83 11.90 6.86 18.15
C VAL A 83 11.96 7.83 19.32
N ASP A 84 12.82 8.84 19.22
CA ASP A 84 13.00 9.87 20.27
C ASP A 84 13.18 9.27 21.68
N ASP A 85 14.10 8.30 21.80
CA ASP A 85 14.46 7.58 23.03
C ASP A 85 13.34 6.74 23.69
N ALA A 86 12.21 6.58 23.00
CA ALA A 86 11.12 5.70 23.40
C ALA A 86 10.96 4.52 22.42
N GLU A 87 10.55 3.37 22.94
CA GLU A 87 10.34 2.16 22.15
C GLU A 87 8.87 2.01 21.77
N TYR A 88 8.62 1.79 20.48
CA TYR A 88 7.29 1.58 19.91
C TYR A 88 7.30 0.32 19.04
N THR A 89 6.14 -0.28 18.83
CA THR A 89 6.02 -1.30 17.79
C THR A 89 6.09 -0.67 16.40
N ALA A 90 6.57 -1.41 15.41
CA ALA A 90 6.58 -0.93 14.03
C ALA A 90 5.18 -0.53 13.54
N SER A 91 4.12 -1.22 13.99
CA SER A 91 2.73 -0.84 13.71
C SER A 91 2.33 0.52 14.29
N GLU A 92 2.76 0.86 15.51
CA GLU A 92 2.49 2.18 16.11
C GLU A 92 3.22 3.29 15.36
N VAL A 93 4.47 3.06 14.96
CA VAL A 93 5.25 4.01 14.17
C VAL A 93 4.63 4.22 12.78
N LEU A 94 4.13 3.16 12.14
CA LEU A 94 3.43 3.25 10.85
C LEU A 94 2.15 4.07 10.93
N GLU A 95 1.32 3.87 11.95
CA GLU A 95 0.08 4.63 12.12
C GLU A 95 0.39 6.10 12.44
N SER A 96 1.37 6.35 13.31
CA SER A 96 1.84 7.70 13.58
C SER A 96 2.37 8.40 12.32
N LEU A 97 3.18 7.72 11.51
CA LEU A 97 3.70 8.23 10.25
C LEU A 97 2.58 8.58 9.26
N LYS A 98 1.54 7.74 9.18
CA LYS A 98 0.37 7.97 8.32
C LYS A 98 -0.40 9.22 8.75
N LEU A 99 -0.68 9.38 10.04
CA LEU A 99 -1.36 10.55 10.59
C LEU A 99 -0.55 11.83 10.38
N GLU A 100 0.74 11.79 10.65
CA GLU A 100 1.61 12.96 10.49
C GLU A 100 1.75 13.39 9.02
N ARG A 101 1.84 12.43 8.08
CA ARG A 101 1.81 12.74 6.65
C ARG A 101 0.49 13.38 6.22
N ASP A 102 -0.64 12.88 6.72
CA ASP A 102 -1.95 13.46 6.43
C ASP A 102 -2.05 14.91 6.94
N ILE A 103 -1.58 15.15 8.17
CA ILE A 103 -1.52 16.49 8.76
C ILE A 103 -0.63 17.42 7.93
N VAL A 104 0.60 17.00 7.59
CA VAL A 104 1.52 17.79 6.75
C VAL A 104 0.86 18.14 5.42
N ASN A 105 0.33 17.16 4.70
CA ASN A 105 -0.31 17.37 3.40
C ASN A 105 -1.51 18.33 3.52
N ASN A 106 -2.34 18.15 4.54
CA ASN A 106 -3.51 19.00 4.77
C ASN A 106 -3.10 20.44 5.06
N LEU A 107 -2.14 20.66 5.96
CA LEU A 107 -1.67 21.99 6.31
C LEU A 107 -0.99 22.67 5.12
N GLN A 108 -0.12 21.96 4.39
CA GLN A 108 0.53 22.49 3.18
C GLN A 108 -0.47 22.92 2.11
N ASN A 109 -1.50 22.11 1.87
CA ASN A 109 -2.58 22.46 0.94
C ASN A 109 -3.33 23.72 1.40
N ASN A 110 -3.48 23.94 2.71
CA ASN A 110 -4.12 25.11 3.29
C ASN A 110 -3.25 26.35 3.39
N THR A 111 -1.93 26.19 3.34
CA THR A 111 -0.99 27.31 3.29
C THR A 111 -0.54 27.66 1.87
N ALA A 112 -0.84 26.81 0.88
CA ALA A 112 -0.50 27.07 -0.51
C ALA A 112 -1.43 28.13 -1.12
N PHE A 113 -0.82 29.18 -1.68
CA PHE A 113 -1.50 30.14 -2.55
C PHE A 113 -1.36 29.68 -4.02
N GLY A 114 -2.45 29.70 -4.78
CA GLY A 114 -2.50 29.16 -6.14
C GLY A 114 -3.89 29.28 -6.77
N TYR A 115 -4.17 28.53 -7.84
CA TYR A 115 -5.50 28.52 -8.47
C TYR A 115 -6.59 28.25 -7.41
N HIS A 116 -7.55 29.17 -7.29
CA HIS A 116 -8.64 29.21 -6.29
C HIS A 116 -8.30 29.66 -4.86
N ARG A 117 -7.03 29.97 -4.54
CA ARG A 117 -6.58 30.55 -3.25
C ARG A 117 -5.61 31.69 -3.50
N GLU A 118 -6.11 32.75 -4.11
CA GLU A 118 -5.34 33.95 -4.43
C GLU A 118 -5.17 34.80 -3.17
N ARG A 119 -3.93 35.26 -2.90
CA ARG A 119 -3.64 36.17 -1.80
C ARG A 119 -4.35 37.51 -1.95
N ILE A 120 -4.61 37.95 -3.18
CA ILE A 120 -5.36 39.18 -3.47
C ILE A 120 -6.41 38.82 -4.51
N LYS A 121 -7.69 39.10 -4.22
CA LYS A 121 -8.80 38.85 -5.14
C LYS A 121 -9.84 39.95 -5.10
N THR A 122 -10.54 40.14 -6.21
CA THR A 122 -11.66 41.08 -6.30
C THR A 122 -12.96 40.36 -5.95
N VAL A 123 -13.68 40.85 -4.94
CA VAL A 123 -14.95 40.30 -4.48
C VAL A 123 -16.08 41.28 -4.81
N ALA A 124 -17.08 40.81 -5.57
CA ALA A 124 -18.22 41.64 -5.96
C ALA A 124 -18.97 42.19 -4.73
N GLY A 125 -19.23 43.50 -4.73
CA GLY A 125 -19.89 44.19 -3.61
C GLY A 125 -19.00 44.51 -2.40
N VAL A 126 -17.74 44.05 -2.37
CA VAL A 126 -16.78 44.30 -1.28
C VAL A 126 -15.56 45.10 -1.76
N GLY A 127 -15.01 44.75 -2.93
CA GLY A 127 -13.78 45.36 -3.47
C GLY A 127 -12.60 44.40 -3.50
N ILE A 128 -11.38 44.93 -3.44
CA ILE A 128 -10.15 44.12 -3.40
C ILE A 128 -9.97 43.60 -1.97
N VAL A 129 -9.85 42.28 -1.83
CA VAL A 129 -9.63 41.59 -0.55
C VAL A 129 -8.26 40.93 -0.57
N GLU A 130 -7.48 41.16 0.47
CA GLU A 130 -6.24 40.42 0.74
C GLU A 130 -6.52 39.29 1.75
N GLU A 131 -6.25 38.05 1.35
CA GLU A 131 -6.31 36.88 2.21
C GLU A 131 -4.91 36.49 2.66
N GLY A 132 -4.73 36.25 3.95
CA GLY A 132 -3.46 35.84 4.54
C GLY A 132 -3.65 34.73 5.57
N ILE A 133 -2.53 34.13 5.99
CA ILE A 133 -2.52 33.08 7.01
C ILE A 133 -2.23 33.74 8.36
N ILE A 134 -3.15 33.60 9.30
CA ILE A 134 -2.94 34.09 10.67
C ILE A 134 -1.75 33.34 11.27
N ASN A 135 -0.73 34.10 11.68
CA ASN A 135 0.51 33.55 12.23
C ASN A 135 1.23 32.57 11.28
N GLU A 136 1.29 32.94 9.99
CA GLU A 136 1.92 32.18 8.90
C GLU A 136 3.28 31.58 9.30
N LYS A 137 4.15 32.38 9.93
CA LYS A 137 5.47 31.92 10.39
C LYS A 137 5.37 30.68 11.31
N LYS A 138 4.52 30.72 12.34
CA LYS A 138 4.38 29.61 13.28
C LYS A 138 3.76 28.37 12.62
N VAL A 139 2.84 28.57 11.67
CA VAL A 139 2.25 27.47 10.90
C VAL A 139 3.32 26.77 10.06
N LEU A 140 4.14 27.54 9.34
CA LEU A 140 5.22 27.00 8.52
C LEU A 140 6.30 26.29 9.36
N GLU A 141 6.70 26.88 10.50
CA GLU A 141 7.64 26.25 11.44
C GLU A 141 7.11 24.91 11.98
N TYR A 142 5.80 24.81 12.27
CA TYR A 142 5.18 23.56 12.70
C TYR A 142 5.20 22.50 11.58
N ILE A 143 4.88 22.88 10.34
CA ILE A 143 4.92 21.98 9.18
C ILE A 143 6.34 21.44 9.00
N GLU A 144 7.35 22.31 8.97
CA GLU A 144 8.76 21.92 8.78
C GLU A 144 9.23 20.97 9.88
N ALA A 145 8.94 21.28 11.15
CA ALA A 145 9.28 20.41 12.28
C ALA A 145 8.59 19.04 12.18
N LEU A 146 7.36 18.98 11.67
CA LEU A 146 6.62 17.74 11.48
C LEU A 146 7.17 16.93 10.29
N GLU A 147 7.56 17.57 9.19
CA GLU A 147 8.21 16.92 8.04
C GLU A 147 9.53 16.24 8.43
N VAL A 148 10.35 16.90 9.27
CA VAL A 148 11.58 16.29 9.78
C VAL A 148 11.27 15.00 10.56
N LYS A 149 10.23 14.99 11.39
CA LYS A 149 9.79 13.79 12.12
C LYS A 149 9.28 12.69 11.20
N VAL A 150 8.45 13.05 10.22
CA VAL A 150 7.94 12.14 9.18
C VAL A 150 9.08 11.47 8.43
N ASN A 151 10.08 12.25 7.99
CA ASN A 151 11.23 11.75 7.25
C ASN A 151 12.06 10.78 8.11
N ARG A 152 12.33 11.14 9.37
CA ARG A 152 13.06 10.27 10.32
C ARG A 152 12.33 8.94 10.52
N LYS A 153 11.01 8.96 10.76
CA LYS A 153 10.20 7.75 10.93
C LYS A 153 10.17 6.91 9.65
N SER A 154 10.07 7.53 8.48
CA SER A 154 10.12 6.82 7.20
C SER A 154 11.43 6.05 7.04
N MET A 155 12.58 6.68 7.32
CA MET A 155 13.88 6.02 7.25
C MET A 155 14.00 4.84 8.24
N LEU A 156 13.45 4.98 9.44
CA LEU A 156 13.44 3.90 10.43
C LEU A 156 12.60 2.70 9.95
N ILE A 157 11.44 2.96 9.35
CA ILE A 157 10.59 1.92 8.75
C ILE A 157 11.30 1.25 7.56
N ASP A 158 11.97 2.02 6.70
CA ASP A 158 12.70 1.45 5.57
C ASP A 158 13.86 0.56 6.04
N LYS A 159 14.56 0.98 7.09
CA LYS A 159 15.59 0.15 7.75
C LYS A 159 14.99 -1.10 8.37
N PHE A 160 13.88 -0.98 9.09
CA PHE A 160 13.16 -2.13 9.67
C PHE A 160 12.78 -3.14 8.59
N ASN A 161 12.18 -2.65 7.50
CA ASN A 161 11.72 -3.49 6.40
C ASN A 161 12.86 -4.25 5.70
N SER A 162 14.02 -3.61 5.56
CA SER A 162 15.19 -4.19 4.89
C SER A 162 16.04 -5.10 5.78
N THR A 163 15.83 -5.09 7.11
CA THR A 163 16.67 -5.84 8.06
C THR A 163 15.92 -6.96 8.78
N GLU A 164 14.62 -6.80 9.05
CA GLU A 164 13.83 -7.83 9.70
C GLU A 164 13.50 -8.97 8.76
N ILE A 165 13.75 -10.20 9.21
CA ILE A 165 13.53 -11.44 8.46
C ILE A 165 12.26 -12.14 8.99
N ILE A 166 11.47 -12.67 8.07
CA ILE A 166 10.39 -13.62 8.32
C ILE A 166 10.70 -14.98 7.72
N GLU A 167 10.26 -16.02 8.42
CA GLU A 167 10.29 -17.40 7.94
C GLU A 167 8.88 -17.85 7.60
N VAL A 168 8.66 -18.28 6.37
CA VAL A 168 7.34 -18.70 5.89
C VAL A 168 7.40 -20.01 5.11
N LYS A 169 6.26 -20.70 5.01
CA LYS A 169 6.11 -21.89 4.16
C LYS A 169 5.16 -21.56 3.01
N LEU A 170 5.72 -21.30 1.84
CA LEU A 170 4.97 -20.98 0.63
C LEU A 170 4.72 -22.26 -0.20
N LYS A 171 3.72 -22.22 -1.07
CA LYS A 171 3.34 -23.31 -1.98
C LYS A 171 3.83 -23.09 -3.41
N THR A 172 4.12 -21.86 -3.78
CA THR A 172 4.58 -21.46 -5.12
C THR A 172 6.07 -21.14 -5.21
N ILE A 173 6.74 -21.00 -4.06
CA ILE A 173 8.17 -20.66 -3.88
C ILE A 173 8.74 -21.64 -2.87
#